data_AF-A0A432UUI0-F1
#
_entry.id   AF-A0A432UUI0-F1
#
_cell.length_a   1.000
_cell.length_b   1.000
_cell.length_c   1.000
_cell.angle_alpha   90.00
_cell.angle_beta   90.00
_cell.angle_gamma   90.00
#
_symmetry.space_group_name_H-M   'P 1'
#
loop_
_entity.id
_entity.type
_entity.pdbx_description
1 polymer ?
#
loop_
_entity_poly.entity_id
_entity_poly.type
_entity_poly.pdbx_seq_one_letter_code
_entity_poly.pdbx_strand_id
1 'polypeptide(L)'
;MVYTKKTPALFIVGVIMLAIWFLASTGLLDGYIEHLANGEKYAYASELTTIPFYFGIVSVVLGFWQWFGVHSEGHWDYYSSSIAGGMFILLIAMLIRWFVAPEVAVISTGFGKIGETGKYLHKLLGLNYVVLGIVAGIIIVNFFKVPEWAEHGVRLSRLGLKTGVILLGTLYSAAELKNLGGLSIVMIGFFVLGSVGLVLWLGERRKIPNSMGGVLAAGMGVCGVSATVASAPVVKAKSVEIAYTIGTILLWGVGCMFLFPVIGNLLDMGHVQFGAWAGTGILNSAQVAGAALAYQPDGIETLKVAEIFNITRVLVLPIIVLWLAVWYVKREESSEQVNIGRIIFEKFPIFVLGFILMFALSTTGIFAPANHYKGKFFGNTPESGFEQEKLLNAEELNILMVNALKVQKKDRQEALVNLVNYGKVGSIEDDAVLRGLANSQVMGKEASKVLKTAHKAVRHTAKKVKKFRQWITWLFAFGLVGLGMQITFGAMKQAGGQPAVIGGVVGFIKASLSLLVVLLLVKETI
;
A
#
# COMPACT_ATOMS: atom_id res chain seq x y z
N MET A 1 -7.96 21.68 28.43
CA MET A 1 -6.69 21.09 28.94
C MET A 1 -5.63 21.29 27.89
N VAL A 2 -4.44 21.79 28.26
CA VAL A 2 -3.31 21.92 27.34
C VAL A 2 -2.86 20.53 26.86
N TYR A 3 -2.86 20.33 25.55
CA TYR A 3 -2.50 19.08 24.88
C TYR A 3 -0.98 18.91 24.76
N THR A 4 -0.24 20.01 24.57
CA THR A 4 1.23 19.96 24.49
C THR A 4 1.82 19.78 25.90
N LYS A 5 2.29 18.57 26.17
CA LYS A 5 3.05 18.27 27.39
C LYS A 5 4.46 18.81 27.27
N LYS A 6 4.94 19.51 28.29
CA LYS A 6 6.36 19.90 28.39
C LYS A 6 7.22 18.66 28.52
N THR A 7 7.87 18.27 27.43
CA THR A 7 8.74 17.08 27.40
C THR A 7 9.96 17.35 26.52
N PRO A 8 11.13 16.79 26.85
CA PRO A 8 12.31 16.85 25.98
C PRO A 8 12.21 15.87 24.80
N ALA A 9 11.14 15.08 24.69
CA ALA A 9 11.07 13.93 23.78
C ALA A 9 11.26 14.30 22.32
N LEU A 10 10.56 15.33 21.82
CA LEU A 10 10.70 15.78 20.43
C LEU A 10 12.11 16.34 20.15
N PHE A 11 12.71 17.02 21.13
CA PHE A 11 14.09 17.50 21.01
C PHE A 11 15.07 16.32 20.89
N ILE A 12 14.94 15.31 21.76
CA ILE A 12 15.77 14.09 21.72
C ILE A 12 15.61 13.36 20.39
N VAL A 13 14.36 13.20 19.89
CA VAL A 13 14.10 12.63 18.56
C VAL A 13 14.82 13.40 17.47
N GLY A 14 14.81 14.74 17.54
CA GLY A 14 15.54 15.59 16.60
C GLY A 14 17.05 15.42 16.67
N VAL A 15 17.62 15.34 17.87
CA VAL A 15 19.06 15.10 18.07
C VAL A 15 19.46 13.74 17.51
N ILE A 16 18.65 12.69 17.71
CA ILE A 16 18.91 11.36 17.13
C ILE A 16 18.93 11.43 15.59
N MET A 17 17.96 12.11 14.97
CA MET A 17 17.93 12.28 13.51
C MET A 17 19.17 13.04 13.00
N LEU A 18 19.57 14.11 13.69
CA LEU A 18 20.79 14.85 13.32
C LEU A 18 22.06 14.03 13.53
N ALA A 19 22.12 13.19 14.56
CA ALA A 19 23.22 12.25 14.77
C ALA A 19 23.32 11.25 13.61
N ILE A 20 22.19 10.68 13.15
CA ILE A 20 22.17 9.79 11.98
C ILE A 20 22.72 10.51 10.75
N TRP A 21 22.25 11.73 10.49
CA TRP A 21 22.77 12.55 9.38
C TRP A 21 24.27 12.82 9.49
N PHE A 22 24.73 13.22 10.68
CA PHE A 22 26.14 13.53 10.92
C PHE A 22 27.03 12.30 10.69
N LEU A 23 26.66 11.15 11.26
CA LEU A 23 27.40 9.90 11.09
C LEU A 23 27.42 9.43 9.62
N ALA A 24 26.32 9.63 8.88
CA ALA A 24 26.25 9.27 7.46
C ALA A 24 27.06 10.24 6.56
N SER A 25 27.04 11.55 6.86
CA SER A 25 27.73 12.58 6.06
C SER A 25 29.24 12.63 6.29
N THR A 26 29.70 12.18 7.45
CA THR A 26 31.13 12.10 7.81
C THR A 26 31.79 10.79 7.40
N GLY A 27 31.03 9.84 6.83
CA GLY A 27 31.53 8.51 6.45
C GLY A 27 31.72 7.55 7.64
N LEU A 28 31.37 7.95 8.87
CA LEU A 28 31.48 7.09 10.05
C LEU A 28 30.57 5.85 9.99
N LEU A 29 29.52 5.88 9.17
CA LEU A 29 28.65 4.73 8.91
C LEU A 29 29.08 3.89 7.71
N ASP A 30 30.11 4.26 6.96
CA ASP A 30 30.43 3.63 5.67
C ASP A 30 30.66 2.12 5.78
N GLY A 31 31.42 1.67 6.80
CA GLY A 31 31.63 0.24 7.04
C GLY A 31 30.34 -0.52 7.36
N TYR A 32 29.41 0.09 8.08
CA TYR A 32 28.11 -0.54 8.35
C TYR A 32 27.18 -0.47 7.13
N ILE A 33 27.21 0.63 6.38
CA ILE A 33 26.46 0.78 5.12
C ILE A 33 26.92 -0.25 4.10
N GLU A 34 28.23 -0.52 3.99
CA GLU A 34 28.78 -1.53 3.09
C GLU A 34 28.31 -2.95 3.47
N HIS A 35 28.32 -3.28 4.76
CA HIS A 35 27.71 -4.51 5.28
C HIS A 35 26.23 -4.63 4.87
N LEU A 36 25.44 -3.59 5.12
CA LEU A 36 24.02 -3.55 4.78
C LEU A 36 23.75 -3.59 3.27
N ALA A 37 24.69 -3.10 2.46
CA ALA A 37 24.58 -3.13 1.01
C ALA A 37 24.80 -4.54 0.43
N ASN A 38 25.42 -5.44 1.20
CA ASN A 38 25.63 -6.85 0.85
C ASN A 38 26.25 -7.03 -0.55
N GLY A 39 27.27 -6.22 -0.87
CA GLY A 39 27.97 -6.25 -2.16
C GLY A 39 27.26 -5.52 -3.30
N GLU A 40 26.11 -4.89 -3.07
CA GLU A 40 25.43 -4.00 -4.02
C GLU A 40 25.60 -2.53 -3.65
N LYS A 41 25.08 -1.61 -4.48
CA LYS A 41 25.03 -0.19 -4.12
C LYS A 41 23.90 0.03 -3.10
N TYR A 42 24.24 0.61 -1.96
CA TYR A 42 23.26 0.90 -0.92
C TYR A 42 22.16 1.85 -1.42
N ALA A 43 20.92 1.37 -1.40
CA ALA A 43 19.78 2.04 -2.03
C ALA A 43 19.37 3.36 -1.35
N TYR A 44 19.69 3.52 -0.05
CA TYR A 44 19.20 4.62 0.77
C TYR A 44 20.26 5.68 1.11
N ALA A 45 21.43 5.63 0.47
CA ALA A 45 22.55 6.52 0.79
C ALA A 45 22.18 8.00 0.73
N SER A 46 21.41 8.41 -0.29
CA SER A 46 20.94 9.80 -0.42
C SER A 46 19.83 10.16 0.56
N GLU A 47 19.02 9.20 1.01
CA GLU A 47 17.99 9.43 2.01
C GLU A 47 18.64 9.72 3.38
N LEU A 48 19.67 8.96 3.76
CA LEU A 48 20.41 9.12 5.02
C LEU A 48 21.07 10.49 5.19
N THR A 49 21.54 11.10 4.10
CA THR A 49 22.22 12.40 4.15
C THR A 49 21.28 13.60 3.98
N THR A 50 19.98 13.38 3.72
CA THR A 50 19.02 14.46 3.47
C THR A 50 17.84 14.46 4.44
N ILE A 51 17.15 13.34 4.59
CA ILE A 51 15.88 13.27 5.32
C ILE A 51 16.09 13.51 6.83
N PRO A 52 17.06 12.86 7.52
CA PRO A 52 17.29 13.09 8.94
C PRO A 52 17.76 14.52 9.23
N PHE A 53 18.45 15.17 8.29
CA PHE A 53 18.86 16.57 8.45
C PHE A 53 17.64 17.49 8.56
N TYR A 54 16.73 17.46 7.58
CA TYR A 54 15.58 18.35 7.56
C TYR A 54 14.62 18.07 8.73
N PHE A 55 14.25 16.81 8.93
CA PHE A 55 13.33 16.45 10.02
C PHE A 55 13.98 16.58 11.39
N GLY A 56 15.30 16.39 11.49
CA GLY A 56 16.08 16.61 12.71
C GLY A 56 16.09 18.08 13.13
N ILE A 57 16.38 19.01 12.21
CA ILE A 57 16.32 20.45 12.50
C ILE A 57 14.92 20.86 12.97
N VAL A 58 13.88 20.46 12.23
CA VAL A 58 12.49 20.78 12.59
C VAL A 58 12.14 20.24 13.97
N SER A 59 12.55 19.01 14.27
CA SER A 59 12.29 18.37 15.57
C SER A 59 13.07 19.02 16.71
N VAL A 60 14.32 19.43 16.51
CA VAL A 60 15.10 20.16 17.51
C VAL A 60 14.47 21.51 17.82
N VAL A 61 14.13 22.30 16.79
CA VAL A 61 13.55 23.65 16.96
C VAL A 61 12.20 23.56 17.65
N LEU A 62 11.30 22.71 17.16
CA LEU A 62 9.97 22.55 17.74
C LEU A 62 10.05 21.86 19.11
N GLY A 63 10.96 20.91 19.30
CA GLY A 63 11.17 20.24 20.58
C GLY A 63 11.70 21.18 21.65
N PHE A 64 12.60 22.10 21.31
CA PHE A 64 13.07 23.14 22.22
C PHE A 64 11.91 24.06 22.65
N TRP A 65 11.08 24.47 21.69
CA TRP A 65 9.87 25.24 21.99
C TRP A 65 8.86 24.46 22.84
N GLN A 66 8.62 23.18 22.56
CA GLN A 66 7.72 22.33 23.37
C GLN A 66 8.23 22.09 24.79
N TRP A 67 9.54 22.06 24.98
CA TRP A 67 10.15 21.83 26.27
C TRP A 67 10.14 23.10 27.14
N PHE A 68 10.62 24.22 26.61
CA PHE A 68 10.84 25.45 27.39
C PHE A 68 9.75 26.50 27.19
N GLY A 69 8.92 26.38 26.14
CA GLY A 69 7.88 27.33 25.80
C GLY A 69 6.69 27.34 26.76
N VAL A 70 5.87 28.39 26.62
CA VAL A 70 4.59 28.52 27.30
C VAL A 70 3.50 28.11 26.32
N HIS A 71 2.62 27.22 26.77
CA HIS A 71 1.56 26.65 25.93
C HIS A 71 0.21 27.09 26.47
N SER A 72 -0.61 27.65 25.59
CA SER A 72 -2.00 28.02 25.87
C SER A 72 -2.94 27.07 25.17
N GLU A 73 -4.06 26.74 25.80
CA GLU A 73 -5.09 25.90 25.20
C GLU A 73 -5.60 26.51 23.88
N GLY A 74 -5.68 25.69 22.83
CA GLY A 74 -6.17 26.12 21.53
C GLY A 74 -5.89 25.10 20.43
N HIS A 75 -6.36 25.38 19.21
CA HIS A 75 -6.14 24.51 18.06
C HIS A 75 -4.65 24.30 17.75
N TRP A 76 -3.85 25.35 17.89
CA TRP A 76 -2.40 25.28 17.67
C TRP A 76 -1.70 24.33 18.64
N ASP A 77 -2.08 24.36 19.91
CA ASP A 77 -1.57 23.47 20.95
C ASP A 77 -1.91 22.00 20.66
N TYR A 78 -3.13 21.72 20.17
CA TYR A 78 -3.49 20.37 19.74
C TYR A 78 -2.63 19.88 18.57
N TYR A 79 -2.45 20.70 17.53
CA TYR A 79 -1.64 20.31 16.37
C TYR A 79 -0.16 20.17 16.72
N SER A 80 0.40 21.05 17.54
CA SER A 80 1.80 20.93 17.99
C SER A 80 2.03 19.66 18.80
N SER A 81 1.10 19.29 19.69
CA SER A 81 1.19 18.04 20.46
C SER A 81 1.28 16.79 19.57
N SER A 82 0.72 16.85 18.36
CA SER A 82 0.77 15.73 17.40
C SER A 82 2.12 15.59 16.69
N ILE A 83 2.93 16.66 16.64
CA ILE A 83 4.22 16.67 15.94
C ILE A 83 5.20 15.71 16.62
N ALA A 84 5.23 15.68 17.96
CA ALA A 84 6.12 14.81 18.71
C ALA A 84 5.89 13.34 18.37
N GLY A 85 4.64 12.88 18.44
CA GLY A 85 4.28 11.52 18.02
C GLY A 85 4.49 11.26 16.54
N GLY A 86 4.30 12.27 15.68
CA GLY A 86 4.57 12.18 14.25
C GLY A 86 6.05 11.91 13.96
N MET A 87 6.94 12.71 14.55
CA MET A 87 8.39 12.55 14.41
C MET A 87 8.90 11.25 15.03
N PHE A 88 8.28 10.79 16.12
CA PHE A 88 8.58 9.49 16.70
C PHE A 88 8.28 8.33 15.75
N ILE A 89 7.10 8.31 15.13
CA ILE A 89 6.74 7.31 14.12
C ILE A 89 7.69 7.40 12.92
N LEU A 90 8.00 8.62 12.47
CA LEU A 90 8.90 8.83 11.35
C LEU A 90 10.30 8.31 11.64
N LEU A 91 10.85 8.57 12.84
CA LEU A 91 12.15 8.04 13.28
C LEU A 91 12.15 6.51 13.24
N ILE A 92 11.08 5.87 13.72
CA ILE A 92 10.97 4.40 13.68
C ILE A 92 10.91 3.90 12.24
N ALA A 93 10.12 4.55 11.37
CA ALA A 93 10.04 4.21 9.96
C ALA A 93 11.41 4.34 9.26
N MET A 94 12.17 5.39 9.59
CA MET A 94 13.53 5.63 9.12
C MET A 94 14.50 4.52 9.56
N LEU A 95 14.54 4.22 10.86
CA LEU A 95 15.42 3.18 11.41
C LEU A 95 15.15 1.83 10.78
N ILE A 96 13.87 1.50 10.58
CA ILE A 96 13.48 0.23 9.97
C ILE A 96 13.86 0.18 8.50
N ARG A 97 13.59 1.26 7.76
CA ARG A 97 13.86 1.32 6.32
C ARG A 97 15.35 1.27 6.00
N TRP A 98 16.17 1.97 6.77
CA TRP A 98 17.59 2.10 6.47
C TRP A 98 18.46 1.05 7.15
N PHE A 99 18.11 0.57 8.34
CA PHE A 99 18.98 -0.34 9.10
C PHE A 99 18.33 -1.71 9.29
N VAL A 100 17.15 -1.77 9.92
CA VAL A 100 16.55 -3.07 10.31
C VAL A 100 16.19 -3.94 9.11
N ALA A 101 15.54 -3.38 8.09
CA ALA A 101 15.12 -4.17 6.93
C ALA A 101 16.31 -4.66 6.09
N PRO A 102 17.34 -3.83 5.79
CA PRO A 102 18.58 -4.32 5.19
C PRO A 102 19.29 -5.38 6.05
N GLU A 103 19.35 -5.20 7.36
CA GLU A 103 19.97 -6.19 8.26
C GLU A 103 19.23 -7.54 8.23
N VAL A 104 17.89 -7.51 8.28
CA VAL A 104 17.07 -8.72 8.11
C VAL A 104 17.33 -9.38 6.75
N ALA A 105 17.56 -8.59 5.70
CA ALA A 105 17.91 -9.13 4.39
C ALA A 105 19.28 -9.81 4.41
N VAL A 106 20.31 -9.20 5.01
CA VAL A 106 21.67 -9.77 5.17
C VAL A 106 21.64 -11.07 5.99
N ILE A 107 20.96 -11.06 7.13
CA ILE A 107 20.79 -12.25 7.98
C ILE A 107 20.10 -13.35 7.18
N SER A 108 19.03 -13.00 6.45
CA SER A 108 18.29 -13.96 5.65
C SER A 108 19.06 -14.49 4.44
N THR A 109 19.97 -13.73 3.83
CA THR A 109 20.83 -14.25 2.76
C THR A 109 21.91 -15.17 3.33
N GLY A 110 22.39 -14.90 4.54
CA GLY A 110 23.32 -15.77 5.28
C GLY A 110 22.76 -17.17 5.57
N PHE A 111 21.45 -17.29 5.84
CA PHE A 111 20.77 -18.58 6.00
C PHE A 111 20.58 -19.38 4.69
N GLY A 112 20.90 -18.79 3.53
CA GLY A 112 20.69 -19.42 2.23
C GLY A 112 19.23 -19.39 1.76
N LYS A 113 18.96 -20.09 0.65
CA LYS A 113 17.63 -20.18 0.06
C LYS A 113 16.81 -21.29 0.73
N ILE A 114 15.51 -21.07 0.90
CA ILE A 114 14.65 -22.03 1.59
C ILE A 114 14.18 -23.12 0.63
N GLY A 115 14.64 -24.35 0.88
CA GLY A 115 14.21 -25.55 0.15
C GLY A 115 14.31 -25.38 -1.37
N GLU A 116 13.32 -25.90 -2.09
CA GLU A 116 13.26 -25.83 -3.55
C GLU A 116 12.70 -24.50 -4.10
N THR A 117 12.26 -23.58 -3.22
CA THR A 117 11.59 -22.34 -3.64
C THR A 117 12.52 -21.35 -4.35
N GLY A 118 13.84 -21.50 -4.19
CA GLY A 118 14.85 -20.62 -4.78
C GLY A 118 14.86 -19.18 -4.24
N LYS A 119 14.02 -18.86 -3.24
CA LYS A 119 13.87 -17.53 -2.63
C LYS A 119 14.50 -17.51 -1.22
N TYR A 120 14.98 -16.34 -0.79
CA TYR A 120 15.46 -16.11 0.57
C TYR A 120 14.28 -15.92 1.55
N LEU A 121 14.47 -16.22 2.83
CA LEU A 121 13.44 -16.09 3.89
C LEU A 121 12.74 -14.73 3.88
N HIS A 122 13.51 -13.64 3.85
CA HIS A 122 12.95 -12.29 3.85
C HIS A 122 12.10 -11.99 2.60
N LYS A 123 12.45 -12.57 1.43
CA LYS A 123 11.64 -12.41 0.21
C LYS A 123 10.38 -13.26 0.25
N LEU A 124 10.47 -14.49 0.75
CA LEU A 124 9.35 -15.41 0.84
C LEU A 124 8.30 -14.96 1.86
N LEU A 125 8.76 -14.46 3.02
CA LEU A 125 7.90 -13.93 4.07
C LEU A 125 7.53 -12.45 3.86
N GLY A 126 8.09 -11.79 2.84
CA GLY A 126 7.86 -10.36 2.57
C GLY A 126 8.37 -9.45 3.70
N LEU A 127 9.43 -9.83 4.43
CA LEU A 127 10.04 -9.08 5.54
C LEU A 127 10.80 -7.84 5.06
N ASN A 128 10.07 -6.93 4.41
CA ASN A 128 10.58 -5.64 3.97
C ASN A 128 10.28 -4.55 5.00
N TYR A 129 10.75 -3.32 4.73
CA TYR A 129 10.58 -2.19 5.63
C TYR A 129 9.12 -1.88 5.99
N VAL A 130 8.15 -2.25 5.15
CA VAL A 130 6.73 -2.03 5.41
C VAL A 130 6.21 -3.02 6.45
N VAL A 131 6.46 -4.32 6.23
CA VAL A 131 6.04 -5.38 7.16
C VAL A 131 6.74 -5.21 8.50
N LEU A 132 8.06 -4.97 8.48
CA LEU A 132 8.84 -4.72 9.68
C LEU A 132 8.39 -3.42 10.38
N GLY A 133 7.99 -2.40 9.62
CA GLY A 133 7.42 -1.16 10.13
C GLY A 133 6.18 -1.39 11.00
N ILE A 134 5.26 -2.21 10.50
CA ILE A 134 4.01 -2.53 11.19
C ILE A 134 4.28 -3.41 12.40
N VAL A 135 5.15 -4.42 12.25
CA VAL A 135 5.55 -5.31 13.36
C VAL A 135 6.20 -4.49 14.48
N ALA A 136 7.09 -3.55 14.17
CA ALA A 136 7.67 -2.67 15.17
C ALA A 136 6.61 -1.84 15.88
N GLY A 137 5.64 -1.27 15.16
CA GLY A 137 4.52 -0.56 15.77
C GLY A 137 3.71 -1.46 16.73
N ILE A 138 3.41 -2.70 16.33
CA ILE A 138 2.71 -3.70 17.16
C ILE A 138 3.52 -4.00 18.43
N ILE A 139 4.83 -4.21 18.30
CA ILE A 139 5.72 -4.48 19.43
C ILE A 139 5.70 -3.29 20.40
N ILE A 140 5.84 -2.07 19.88
CA ILE A 140 5.88 -0.85 20.70
C ILE A 140 4.61 -0.70 21.54
N VAL A 141 3.42 -0.78 20.93
CA VAL A 141 2.18 -0.56 21.70
C VAL A 141 1.89 -1.67 22.72
N ASN A 142 2.27 -2.92 22.43
CA ASN A 142 1.93 -4.05 23.30
C ASN A 142 2.94 -4.30 24.42
N PHE A 143 4.23 -4.03 24.18
CA PHE A 143 5.29 -4.30 25.17
C PHE A 143 5.78 -3.04 25.87
N PHE A 144 5.84 -1.90 25.17
CA PHE A 144 6.38 -0.66 25.71
C PHE A 144 5.32 0.41 26.01
N LYS A 145 4.10 0.22 25.46
CA LYS A 145 3.01 1.22 25.39
C LYS A 145 3.44 2.46 24.60
N VAL A 146 2.46 3.15 23.99
CA VAL A 146 2.73 4.43 23.33
C VAL A 146 2.92 5.49 24.43
N PRO A 147 4.06 6.22 24.44
CA PRO A 147 4.27 7.30 25.40
C PRO A 147 3.20 8.38 25.28
N GLU A 148 2.79 8.98 26.39
CA GLU A 148 1.70 9.97 26.40
C GLU A 148 1.97 11.18 25.49
N TRP A 149 3.23 11.60 25.37
CA TRP A 149 3.65 12.69 24.47
C TRP A 149 3.53 12.34 22.99
N ALA A 150 3.47 11.04 22.64
CA ALA A 150 3.37 10.55 21.27
C ALA A 150 1.93 10.20 20.85
N GLU A 151 0.99 10.10 21.80
CA GLU A 151 -0.33 9.53 21.57
C GLU A 151 -1.13 10.27 20.49
N HIS A 152 -1.12 11.61 20.51
CA HIS A 152 -1.81 12.43 19.51
C HIS A 152 -1.24 12.22 18.10
N GLY A 153 0.09 12.14 17.96
CA GLY A 153 0.74 11.86 16.68
C GLY A 153 0.47 10.44 16.17
N VAL A 154 0.44 9.45 17.06
CA VAL A 154 0.07 8.06 16.69
C VAL A 154 -1.36 8.01 16.17
N ARG A 155 -2.31 8.72 16.79
CA ARG A 155 -3.69 8.82 16.29
C ARG A 155 -3.77 9.50 14.92
N LEU A 156 -2.91 10.49 14.68
CA LEU A 156 -2.82 11.26 13.43
C LEU A 156 -2.15 10.48 12.29
N SER A 157 -1.41 9.40 12.58
CA SER A 157 -0.70 8.61 11.56
C SER A 157 -1.59 8.10 10.41
N ARG A 158 -2.88 7.91 10.67
CA ARG A 158 -3.90 7.57 9.65
C ARG A 158 -4.00 8.62 8.54
N LEU A 159 -3.65 9.88 8.79
CA LEU A 159 -3.58 10.90 7.74
C LEU A 159 -2.48 10.56 6.73
N GLY A 160 -1.36 9.98 7.15
CA GLY A 160 -0.31 9.53 6.23
C GLY A 160 -0.85 8.57 5.17
N LEU A 161 -1.57 7.54 5.60
CA LEU A 161 -2.21 6.58 4.69
C LEU A 161 -3.22 7.25 3.76
N LYS A 162 -4.11 8.08 4.31
CA LYS A 162 -5.15 8.77 3.53
C LYS A 162 -4.54 9.71 2.48
N THR A 163 -3.52 10.49 2.86
CA THR A 163 -2.80 11.38 1.95
C THR A 163 -2.01 10.59 0.91
N GLY A 164 -1.38 9.48 1.30
CA GLY A 164 -0.72 8.56 0.38
C GLY A 164 -1.69 8.06 -0.70
N VAL A 165 -2.89 7.61 -0.29
CA VAL A 165 -3.95 7.20 -1.23
C VAL A 165 -4.39 8.34 -2.13
N ILE A 166 -4.64 9.55 -1.60
CA ILE A 166 -4.99 10.72 -2.44
C ILE A 166 -3.93 10.96 -3.51
N LEU A 167 -2.65 10.93 -3.13
CA LEU A 167 -1.54 11.14 -4.06
C LEU A 167 -1.37 9.99 -5.07
N LEU A 168 -1.80 8.76 -4.78
CA LEU A 168 -1.82 7.68 -5.78
C LEU A 168 -2.67 8.03 -7.00
N GLY A 169 -3.70 8.88 -6.85
CA GLY A 169 -4.49 9.39 -7.97
C GLY A 169 -3.64 10.10 -9.04
N THR A 170 -2.51 10.71 -8.64
CA THR A 170 -1.59 11.40 -9.57
C THR A 170 -0.79 10.47 -10.48
N LEU A 171 -0.80 9.17 -10.21
CA LEU A 171 0.08 8.22 -10.88
C LEU A 171 -0.61 7.54 -12.08
N TYR A 172 -1.91 7.82 -12.31
CA TYR A 172 -2.76 7.07 -13.24
C TYR A 172 -3.80 7.92 -13.97
N SER A 173 -4.20 7.48 -15.16
CA SER A 173 -5.22 8.14 -16.00
C SER A 173 -6.40 7.20 -16.29
N ALA A 174 -7.55 7.77 -16.69
CA ALA A 174 -8.73 7.02 -17.10
C ALA A 174 -8.47 5.97 -18.19
N ALA A 175 -7.56 6.27 -19.14
CA ALA A 175 -7.18 5.35 -20.20
C ALA A 175 -6.56 4.05 -19.65
N GLU A 176 -5.75 4.14 -18.60
CA GLU A 176 -5.14 2.96 -17.97
C GLU A 176 -6.13 2.14 -17.14
N LEU A 177 -7.19 2.76 -16.64
CA LEU A 177 -8.16 2.11 -15.77
C LEU A 177 -9.35 1.53 -16.50
N LYS A 178 -9.55 1.82 -17.80
CA LYS A 178 -10.73 1.35 -18.54
C LYS A 178 -10.94 -0.18 -18.42
N ASN A 179 -9.87 -0.97 -18.51
CA ASN A 179 -9.96 -2.43 -18.43
C ASN A 179 -10.01 -2.95 -16.98
N LEU A 180 -9.24 -2.35 -16.06
CA LEU A 180 -9.23 -2.79 -14.65
C LEU A 180 -10.45 -2.32 -13.85
N GLY A 181 -10.98 -1.15 -14.16
CA GLY A 181 -12.12 -0.55 -13.48
C GLY A 181 -13.39 -1.36 -13.67
N GLY A 182 -13.71 -1.76 -14.91
CA GLY A 182 -14.87 -2.61 -15.22
C GLY A 182 -14.82 -3.95 -14.49
N LEU A 183 -13.66 -4.63 -14.54
CA LEU A 183 -13.45 -5.88 -13.82
C LEU A 183 -13.60 -5.69 -12.30
N SER A 184 -13.06 -4.59 -11.75
CA SER A 184 -13.19 -4.29 -10.33
C SER A 184 -14.65 -4.10 -9.91
N ILE A 185 -15.48 -3.44 -10.71
CA ILE A 185 -16.90 -3.20 -10.39
C ILE A 185 -17.66 -4.53 -10.30
N VAL A 186 -17.49 -5.41 -11.28
CA VAL A 186 -18.18 -6.71 -11.32
C VAL A 186 -17.73 -7.59 -10.17
N MET A 187 -16.41 -7.73 -9.97
CA MET A 187 -15.85 -8.56 -8.90
C MET A 187 -16.25 -8.02 -7.52
N ILE A 188 -16.06 -6.73 -7.28
CA ILE A 188 -16.41 -6.12 -6.00
C ILE A 188 -17.91 -6.22 -5.75
N GLY A 189 -18.76 -5.97 -6.75
CA GLY A 189 -20.21 -6.14 -6.63
C GLY A 189 -20.58 -7.56 -6.17
N PHE A 190 -20.05 -8.58 -6.85
CA PHE A 190 -20.27 -9.97 -6.49
C PHE A 190 -19.79 -10.30 -5.08
N PHE A 191 -18.55 -9.95 -4.73
CA PHE A 191 -17.97 -10.28 -3.43
C PHE A 191 -18.57 -9.47 -2.28
N VAL A 192 -18.94 -8.21 -2.49
CA VAL A 192 -19.60 -7.38 -1.48
C VAL A 192 -20.99 -7.92 -1.20
N LEU A 193 -21.83 -8.10 -2.22
CA LEU A 193 -23.20 -8.61 -2.04
C LEU A 193 -23.19 -10.02 -1.48
N GLY A 194 -22.30 -10.89 -1.97
CA GLY A 194 -22.13 -12.24 -1.46
C GLY A 194 -21.70 -12.26 0.01
N SER A 195 -20.75 -11.41 0.41
CA SER A 195 -20.31 -11.33 1.80
C SER A 195 -21.40 -10.77 2.73
N VAL A 196 -22.10 -9.70 2.31
CA VAL A 196 -23.22 -9.12 3.08
C VAL A 196 -24.32 -10.18 3.26
N GLY A 197 -24.77 -10.81 2.18
CA GLY A 197 -25.79 -11.85 2.23
C GLY A 197 -25.38 -13.04 3.09
N LEU A 198 -24.13 -13.50 2.96
CA LEU A 198 -23.60 -14.62 3.75
C LEU A 198 -23.53 -14.30 5.25
N VAL A 199 -23.12 -13.10 5.63
CA VAL A 199 -23.14 -12.68 7.05
C VAL A 199 -24.54 -12.63 7.59
N LEU A 200 -25.50 -12.03 6.87
CA LEU A 200 -26.88 -11.93 7.33
C LEU A 200 -27.52 -13.32 7.50
N TRP A 201 -27.28 -14.22 6.54
CA TRP A 201 -27.74 -15.60 6.59
C TRP A 201 -27.11 -16.42 7.73
N LEU A 202 -25.79 -16.34 7.92
CA LEU A 202 -25.11 -16.97 9.05
C LEU A 202 -25.56 -16.37 10.38
N GLY A 203 -25.78 -15.05 10.42
CA GLY A 203 -26.24 -14.32 11.59
C GLY A 203 -27.60 -14.80 12.07
N GLU A 204 -28.55 -14.97 11.15
CA GLU A 204 -29.87 -15.54 11.44
C GLU A 204 -29.78 -16.97 11.96
N ARG A 205 -28.96 -17.83 11.32
CA ARG A 205 -28.75 -19.21 11.77
C ARG A 205 -28.10 -19.31 13.14
N ARG A 206 -27.21 -18.38 13.47
CA ARG A 206 -26.51 -18.29 14.75
C ARG A 206 -27.26 -17.43 15.78
N LYS A 207 -28.45 -16.93 15.43
CA LYS A 207 -29.33 -16.11 16.28
C LYS A 207 -28.64 -14.89 16.90
N ILE A 208 -27.77 -14.22 16.15
CA ILE A 208 -27.21 -12.93 16.60
C ILE A 208 -28.27 -11.82 16.42
N PRO A 209 -28.22 -10.73 17.22
CA PRO A 209 -29.11 -9.58 17.04
C PRO A 209 -29.02 -9.03 15.61
N ASN A 210 -30.16 -8.60 15.04
CA ASN A 210 -30.20 -8.01 13.69
C ASN A 210 -29.28 -6.78 13.57
N SER A 211 -29.16 -6.00 14.64
CA SER A 211 -28.27 -4.84 14.72
C SER A 211 -26.79 -5.24 14.56
N MET A 212 -26.36 -6.28 15.27
CA MET A 212 -25.04 -6.89 15.16
C MET A 212 -24.80 -7.50 13.78
N GLY A 213 -25.79 -8.24 13.24
CA GLY A 213 -25.73 -8.80 11.90
C GLY A 213 -25.55 -7.72 10.82
N GLY A 214 -26.27 -6.60 10.94
CA GLY A 214 -26.17 -5.48 10.02
C GLY A 214 -24.79 -4.80 10.02
N VAL A 215 -24.23 -4.50 11.19
CA VAL A 215 -22.89 -3.88 11.26
C VAL A 215 -21.77 -4.83 10.85
N LEU A 216 -21.90 -6.13 11.17
CA LEU A 216 -20.95 -7.16 10.74
C LEU A 216 -21.03 -7.39 9.24
N ALA A 217 -22.23 -7.39 8.65
CA ALA A 217 -22.42 -7.56 7.22
C ALA A 217 -21.83 -6.39 6.43
N ALA A 218 -22.08 -5.15 6.85
CA ALA A 218 -21.46 -3.97 6.27
C ALA A 218 -19.93 -4.04 6.35
N GLY A 219 -19.41 -4.39 7.53
CA GLY A 219 -17.97 -4.44 7.79
C GLY A 219 -17.23 -5.52 7.01
N MET A 220 -17.75 -6.75 7.01
CA MET A 220 -17.18 -7.89 6.28
C MET A 220 -17.43 -7.81 4.76
N GLY A 221 -18.47 -7.08 4.34
CA GLY A 221 -18.79 -6.87 2.94
C GLY A 221 -17.93 -5.80 2.29
N VAL A 222 -17.87 -4.62 2.91
CA VAL A 222 -17.38 -3.38 2.29
C VAL A 222 -15.99 -3.04 2.83
N CYS A 223 -15.79 -1.89 3.47
CA CYS A 223 -14.48 -1.35 3.84
C CYS A 223 -14.14 -1.53 5.33
N GLY A 224 -14.68 -2.58 5.96
CA GLY A 224 -14.34 -2.90 7.34
C GLY A 224 -14.91 -1.87 8.33
N VAL A 225 -14.01 -1.21 9.06
CA VAL A 225 -14.34 -0.28 10.16
C VAL A 225 -15.24 0.87 9.71
N SER A 226 -14.94 1.51 8.57
CA SER A 226 -15.75 2.63 8.08
C SER A 226 -17.17 2.22 7.74
N ALA A 227 -17.35 1.01 7.19
CA ALA A 227 -18.66 0.48 6.87
C ALA A 227 -19.46 0.14 8.13
N THR A 228 -18.83 -0.49 9.12
CA THR A 228 -19.43 -0.78 10.43
C THR A 228 -19.92 0.51 11.11
N VAL A 229 -19.10 1.56 11.12
CA VAL A 229 -19.46 2.84 11.75
C VAL A 229 -20.55 3.58 10.97
N ALA A 230 -20.55 3.49 9.64
CA ALA A 230 -21.56 4.12 8.80
C ALA A 230 -22.92 3.42 8.88
N SER A 231 -22.93 2.08 9.00
CA SER A 231 -24.18 1.32 9.11
C SER A 231 -24.74 1.28 10.53
N ALA A 232 -23.92 1.49 11.56
CA ALA A 232 -24.34 1.40 12.96
C ALA A 232 -25.61 2.21 13.32
N PRO A 233 -25.78 3.48 12.90
CA PRO A 233 -26.98 4.24 13.23
C PRO A 233 -28.23 3.71 12.52
N VAL A 234 -28.09 3.21 11.29
CA VAL A 234 -29.25 2.75 10.49
C VAL A 234 -29.76 1.38 10.94
N VAL A 235 -28.91 0.56 11.58
CA VAL A 235 -29.30 -0.71 12.19
C VAL A 235 -29.35 -0.65 13.72
N LYS A 236 -29.34 0.56 14.29
CA LYS A 236 -29.40 0.84 15.74
C LYS A 236 -28.42 -0.01 16.59
N ALA A 237 -27.19 -0.18 16.09
CA ALA A 237 -26.19 -1.03 16.75
C ALA A 237 -25.66 -0.44 18.06
N LYS A 238 -25.52 -1.31 19.07
CA LYS A 238 -24.93 -0.95 20.36
C LYS A 238 -23.41 -0.79 20.23
N SER A 239 -22.80 0.05 21.06
CA SER A 239 -21.34 0.28 21.05
C SER A 239 -20.53 -1.01 21.18
N VAL A 240 -21.02 -1.98 21.95
CA VAL A 240 -20.39 -3.30 22.11
C VAL A 240 -20.41 -4.12 20.80
N GLU A 241 -21.47 -4.02 20.01
CA GLU A 241 -21.62 -4.73 18.72
C GLU A 241 -20.69 -4.14 17.67
N ILE A 242 -20.56 -2.81 17.67
CA ILE A 242 -19.59 -2.08 16.85
C ILE A 242 -18.17 -2.51 17.22
N ALA A 243 -17.84 -2.56 18.51
CA ALA A 243 -16.52 -2.95 18.99
C ALA A 243 -16.16 -4.39 18.60
N TYR A 244 -17.06 -5.36 18.82
CA TYR A 244 -16.84 -6.76 18.42
C TYR A 244 -16.67 -6.93 16.91
N THR A 245 -17.44 -6.17 16.13
CA THR A 245 -17.33 -6.18 14.67
C THR A 245 -15.98 -5.62 14.22
N ILE A 246 -15.57 -4.47 14.76
CA ILE A 246 -14.27 -3.86 14.47
C ILE A 246 -13.13 -4.81 14.86
N GLY A 247 -13.18 -5.40 16.05
CA GLY A 247 -12.19 -6.37 16.51
C GLY A 247 -12.06 -7.56 15.55
N THR A 248 -13.19 -8.13 15.13
CA THR A 248 -13.23 -9.25 14.17
C THR A 248 -12.59 -8.87 12.83
N ILE A 249 -12.95 -7.71 12.27
CA ILE A 249 -12.44 -7.22 10.98
C ILE A 249 -10.95 -6.95 11.07
N LEU A 250 -10.50 -6.30 12.14
CA LEU A 250 -9.09 -5.98 12.34
C LEU A 250 -8.27 -7.24 12.51
N LEU A 251 -8.72 -8.21 13.31
CA LEU A 251 -8.05 -9.49 13.51
C LEU A 251 -7.92 -10.24 12.19
N TRP A 252 -9.02 -10.39 11.45
CA TRP A 252 -9.01 -11.04 10.14
C TRP A 252 -8.07 -10.35 9.16
N GLY A 253 -8.18 -9.02 9.06
CA GLY A 253 -7.37 -8.26 8.13
C GLY A 253 -5.88 -8.18 8.51
N VAL A 254 -5.52 -8.25 9.80
CA VAL A 254 -4.12 -8.43 10.24
C VAL A 254 -3.62 -9.78 9.74
N GLY A 255 -4.39 -10.86 9.96
CA GLY A 255 -4.04 -12.19 9.45
C GLY A 255 -3.82 -12.20 7.93
N CYS A 256 -4.78 -11.68 7.16
CA CYS A 256 -4.65 -11.60 5.71
C CYS A 256 -3.47 -10.73 5.26
N MET A 257 -3.19 -9.64 5.98
CA MET A 257 -2.11 -8.74 5.61
C MET A 257 -0.74 -9.43 5.56
N PHE A 258 -0.47 -10.34 6.51
CA PHE A 258 0.78 -11.12 6.53
C PHE A 258 0.69 -12.38 5.67
N LEU A 259 -0.47 -13.04 5.62
CA LEU A 259 -0.63 -14.30 4.89
C LEU A 259 -0.70 -14.11 3.38
N PHE A 260 -1.37 -13.07 2.90
CA PHE A 260 -1.57 -12.87 1.46
C PHE A 260 -0.23 -12.76 0.70
N PRO A 261 0.73 -11.91 1.10
CA PRO A 261 2.03 -11.82 0.41
C PRO A 261 2.77 -13.16 0.33
N VAL A 262 2.71 -13.97 1.39
CA VAL A 262 3.33 -15.31 1.41
C VAL A 262 2.65 -16.22 0.39
N ILE A 263 1.33 -16.31 0.42
CA ILE A 263 0.55 -17.13 -0.52
C ILE A 263 0.78 -16.66 -1.96
N GLY A 264 0.77 -15.34 -2.20
CA GLY A 264 1.02 -14.78 -3.52
C GLY A 264 2.40 -15.12 -4.06
N ASN A 265 3.42 -15.10 -3.20
CA ASN A 265 4.78 -15.50 -3.56
C ASN A 265 4.93 -17.00 -3.81
N LEU A 266 4.17 -17.84 -3.09
CA LEU A 266 4.13 -19.30 -3.29
C LEU A 266 3.42 -19.69 -4.58
N LEU A 267 2.43 -18.90 -5.01
CA LEU A 267 1.68 -19.08 -6.24
C LEU A 267 2.29 -18.33 -7.44
N ASP A 268 3.45 -17.69 -7.25
CA ASP A 268 4.13 -16.83 -8.24
C ASP A 268 3.19 -15.83 -8.93
N MET A 269 2.32 -15.17 -8.15
CA MET A 269 1.32 -14.25 -8.68
C MET A 269 1.94 -13.01 -9.32
N GLY A 270 1.28 -12.53 -10.37
CA GLY A 270 1.57 -11.22 -10.95
C GLY A 270 1.26 -10.04 -10.03
N HIS A 271 1.85 -8.87 -10.31
CA HIS A 271 1.54 -7.64 -9.55
C HIS A 271 0.06 -7.23 -9.65
N VAL A 272 -0.54 -7.40 -10.82
CA VAL A 272 -1.96 -7.08 -11.07
C VAL A 272 -2.88 -8.10 -10.38
N GLN A 273 -2.56 -9.40 -10.50
CA GLN A 273 -3.32 -10.46 -9.87
C GLN A 273 -3.31 -10.30 -8.35
N PHE A 274 -2.12 -10.14 -7.76
CA PHE A 274 -2.00 -9.94 -6.32
C PHE A 274 -2.75 -8.68 -5.87
N GLY A 275 -2.62 -7.57 -6.60
CA GLY A 275 -3.33 -6.34 -6.27
C GLY A 275 -4.85 -6.52 -6.29
N ALA A 276 -5.39 -7.16 -7.33
CA ALA A 276 -6.83 -7.45 -7.42
C ALA A 276 -7.32 -8.35 -6.28
N TRP A 277 -6.53 -9.37 -5.93
CA TRP A 277 -6.84 -10.27 -4.83
C TRP A 277 -6.79 -9.57 -3.47
N ALA A 278 -5.71 -8.83 -3.18
CA ALA A 278 -5.55 -8.08 -1.94
C ALA A 278 -6.67 -7.04 -1.77
N GLY A 279 -6.98 -6.27 -2.83
CA GLY A 279 -8.06 -5.28 -2.81
C GLY A 279 -9.46 -5.88 -2.65
N THR A 280 -9.68 -7.10 -3.12
CA THR A 280 -10.96 -7.82 -2.96
C THR A 280 -11.08 -8.48 -1.59
N GLY A 281 -10.06 -9.25 -1.18
CA GLY A 281 -10.08 -10.13 -0.02
C GLY A 281 -9.80 -9.46 1.32
N ILE A 282 -8.99 -8.39 1.36
CA ILE A 282 -8.63 -7.69 2.60
C ILE A 282 -9.60 -6.56 2.88
N LEU A 283 -10.23 -6.57 4.06
CA LEU A 283 -11.41 -5.76 4.39
C LEU A 283 -11.09 -4.30 4.76
N ASN A 284 -9.87 -4.02 5.22
CA ASN A 284 -9.46 -2.69 5.66
C ASN A 284 -8.48 -2.08 4.66
N SER A 285 -8.74 -0.83 4.23
CA SER A 285 -7.91 -0.12 3.26
C SER A 285 -6.43 -0.01 3.67
N ALA A 286 -6.14 0.25 4.95
CA ALA A 286 -4.76 0.34 5.43
C ALA A 286 -4.02 -1.00 5.31
N GLN A 287 -4.72 -2.10 5.59
CA GLN A 287 -4.17 -3.45 5.49
C GLN A 287 -4.06 -3.92 4.04
N VAL A 288 -4.97 -3.48 3.15
CA VAL A 288 -4.85 -3.68 1.69
C VAL A 288 -3.56 -3.03 1.19
N ALA A 289 -3.36 -1.74 1.49
CA ALA A 289 -2.15 -1.02 1.12
C ALA A 289 -0.90 -1.67 1.71
N GLY A 290 -0.98 -2.06 2.98
CA GLY A 290 0.08 -2.76 3.68
C GLY A 290 0.47 -4.08 3.01
N ALA A 291 -0.50 -4.93 2.66
CA ALA A 291 -0.24 -6.20 1.97
C ALA A 291 0.30 -5.98 0.54
N ALA A 292 -0.22 -4.99 -0.18
CA ALA A 292 0.23 -4.67 -1.52
C ALA A 292 1.69 -4.16 -1.54
N LEU A 293 2.06 -3.32 -0.58
CA LEU A 293 3.43 -2.84 -0.39
C LEU A 293 4.35 -3.92 0.21
N ALA A 294 3.81 -4.84 1.02
CA ALA A 294 4.54 -6.03 1.46
C ALA A 294 4.91 -6.91 0.25
N TYR A 295 4.01 -7.05 -0.72
CA TYR A 295 4.24 -7.84 -1.93
C TYR A 295 5.17 -7.14 -2.94
N GLN A 296 5.06 -5.82 -3.10
CA GLN A 296 5.90 -5.03 -4.00
C GLN A 296 6.46 -3.77 -3.29
N PRO A 297 7.55 -3.91 -2.50
CA PRO A 297 8.09 -2.79 -1.71
C PRO A 297 8.73 -1.66 -2.53
N ASP A 298 9.32 -2.02 -3.69
CA ASP A 298 10.08 -1.10 -4.55
C ASP A 298 9.24 -0.56 -5.72
N GLY A 299 7.95 -0.90 -5.75
CA GLY A 299 7.03 -0.54 -6.82
C GLY A 299 5.67 -0.13 -6.27
N ILE A 300 4.79 0.25 -7.19
CA ILE A 300 3.44 0.74 -6.85
C ILE A 300 2.34 0.03 -7.63
N GLU A 301 2.71 -0.90 -8.52
CA GLU A 301 1.77 -1.50 -9.46
C GLU A 301 0.75 -2.35 -8.71
N THR A 302 1.22 -3.16 -7.77
CA THR A 302 0.36 -3.92 -6.87
C THR A 302 -0.50 -3.00 -6.00
N LEU A 303 0.09 -1.96 -5.41
CA LEU A 303 -0.63 -0.98 -4.58
C LEU A 303 -1.74 -0.27 -5.36
N LYS A 304 -1.47 0.13 -6.60
CA LYS A 304 -2.46 0.72 -7.51
C LYS A 304 -3.66 -0.19 -7.65
N VAL A 305 -3.43 -1.41 -8.11
CA VAL A 305 -4.55 -2.31 -8.45
C VAL A 305 -5.34 -2.64 -7.19
N ALA A 306 -4.64 -2.86 -6.06
CA ALA A 306 -5.27 -3.06 -4.77
C ALA A 306 -6.14 -1.86 -4.34
N GLU A 307 -5.65 -0.63 -4.52
CA GLU A 307 -6.40 0.58 -4.19
C GLU A 307 -7.57 0.84 -5.13
N ILE A 308 -7.48 0.48 -6.42
CA ILE A 308 -8.62 0.56 -7.34
C ILE A 308 -9.77 -0.31 -6.82
N PHE A 309 -9.49 -1.58 -6.50
CA PHE A 309 -10.50 -2.50 -5.97
C PHE A 309 -11.01 -2.05 -4.59
N ASN A 310 -10.13 -1.54 -3.74
CA ASN A 310 -10.50 -0.98 -2.44
C ASN A 310 -11.40 0.26 -2.55
N ILE A 311 -11.12 1.18 -3.47
CA ILE A 311 -11.92 2.39 -3.71
C ILE A 311 -13.27 2.01 -4.32
N THR A 312 -13.30 1.14 -5.33
CA THR A 312 -14.56 0.61 -5.90
C THR A 312 -15.46 0.06 -4.80
N ARG A 313 -14.89 -0.66 -3.83
CA ARG A 313 -15.63 -1.17 -2.67
C ARG A 313 -16.14 -0.06 -1.77
N VAL A 314 -15.34 0.95 -1.48
CA VAL A 314 -15.76 2.11 -0.68
C VAL A 314 -16.90 2.88 -1.37
N LEU A 315 -16.89 2.99 -2.71
CA LEU A 315 -17.94 3.66 -3.47
C LEU A 315 -19.29 2.93 -3.42
N VAL A 316 -19.28 1.62 -3.18
CA VAL A 316 -20.51 0.81 -3.01
C VAL A 316 -21.11 0.97 -1.60
N LEU A 317 -20.41 1.56 -0.64
CA LEU A 317 -20.86 1.72 0.74
C LEU A 317 -22.25 2.38 0.89
N PRO A 318 -22.57 3.51 0.22
CA PRO A 318 -23.88 4.16 0.37
C PRO A 318 -25.04 3.24 -0.01
N ILE A 319 -24.86 2.44 -1.06
CA ILE A 319 -25.86 1.49 -1.56
C ILE A 319 -26.11 0.40 -0.51
N ILE A 320 -25.04 -0.13 0.09
CA ILE A 320 -25.14 -1.17 1.14
C ILE A 320 -25.76 -0.61 2.42
N VAL A 321 -25.43 0.61 2.82
CA VAL A 321 -26.04 1.25 4.00
C VAL A 321 -27.54 1.44 3.80
N LEU A 322 -27.96 1.92 2.63
CA LEU A 322 -29.38 2.06 2.27
C LEU A 322 -30.08 0.69 2.28
N TRP A 323 -29.47 -0.32 1.67
CA TRP A 323 -30.02 -1.67 1.66
C TRP A 323 -30.18 -2.24 3.07
N LEU A 324 -29.17 -2.12 3.92
CA LEU A 324 -29.22 -2.58 5.31
C LEU A 324 -30.26 -1.81 6.15
N ALA A 325 -30.45 -0.51 5.89
CA ALA A 325 -31.52 0.26 6.52
C ALA A 325 -32.89 -0.35 6.20
N VAL A 326 -33.19 -0.55 4.91
CA VAL A 326 -34.46 -1.15 4.48
C VAL A 326 -34.63 -2.58 5.02
N TRP A 327 -33.55 -3.38 5.00
CA TRP A 327 -33.55 -4.73 5.54
C TRP A 327 -33.84 -4.76 7.06
N TYR A 328 -33.24 -3.85 7.82
CA TYR A 328 -33.41 -3.76 9.27
C TYR A 328 -34.82 -3.32 9.65
N VAL A 329 -35.36 -2.29 8.98
CA VAL A 329 -36.73 -1.79 9.20
C VAL A 329 -37.77 -2.89 8.94
N LYS A 330 -37.59 -3.69 7.89
CA LYS A 330 -38.54 -4.79 7.59
C LYS A 330 -38.54 -5.91 8.64
N ARG A 331 -37.48 -6.04 9.44
CA ARG A 331 -37.34 -7.09 10.46
C ARG A 331 -37.69 -6.62 11.87
N GLU A 332 -37.67 -5.32 12.11
CA GLU A 332 -37.97 -4.73 13.41
C GLU A 332 -39.25 -3.88 13.28
N GLU A 333 -40.35 -4.34 13.88
CA GLU A 333 -41.71 -3.77 13.74
C GLU A 333 -41.89 -2.31 14.25
N SER A 334 -40.80 -1.57 14.57
CA SER A 334 -40.87 -0.28 15.29
C SER A 334 -39.79 0.76 14.96
N SER A 335 -39.14 0.71 13.80
CA SER A 335 -38.05 1.66 13.52
C SER A 335 -38.52 2.98 12.89
N GLU A 336 -38.45 4.06 13.68
CA GLU A 336 -38.47 5.47 13.22
C GLU A 336 -37.55 5.72 12.02
N GLN A 337 -37.94 6.67 11.16
CA GLN A 337 -37.23 7.05 9.95
C GLN A 337 -35.86 7.67 10.26
N VAL A 338 -34.78 6.91 10.00
CA VAL A 338 -33.41 7.45 10.02
C VAL A 338 -33.14 8.21 8.73
N ASN A 339 -32.60 9.44 8.82
CA ASN A 339 -32.20 10.21 7.63
C ASN A 339 -30.93 9.62 6.99
N ILE A 340 -31.12 8.68 6.06
CA ILE A 340 -30.06 7.93 5.39
C ILE A 340 -29.13 8.84 4.58
N GLY A 341 -29.68 9.85 3.90
CA GLY A 341 -28.91 10.79 3.08
C GLY A 341 -27.88 11.58 3.90
N ARG A 342 -28.28 12.05 5.09
CA ARG A 342 -27.39 12.74 6.03
C ARG A 342 -26.25 11.84 6.52
N ILE A 343 -26.54 10.59 6.86
CA ILE A 343 -25.52 9.63 7.32
C ILE A 343 -24.51 9.31 6.24
N ILE A 344 -24.97 9.07 5.01
CA ILE A 344 -24.09 8.81 3.86
C ILE A 344 -23.15 9.99 3.67
N PHE A 345 -23.68 11.22 3.66
CA PHE A 345 -22.87 12.42 3.46
C PHE A 345 -21.88 12.66 4.61
N GLU A 346 -22.31 12.55 5.86
CA GLU A 346 -21.45 12.75 7.04
C GLU A 346 -20.37 11.66 7.21
N LYS A 347 -20.63 10.43 6.75
CA LYS A 347 -19.71 9.30 6.88
C LYS A 347 -18.90 9.01 5.61
N PHE A 348 -19.15 9.75 4.51
CA PHE A 348 -18.42 9.57 3.27
C PHE A 348 -16.92 9.89 3.47
N PRO A 349 -16.01 8.99 3.08
CA PRO A 349 -14.59 9.23 3.26
C PRO A 349 -14.07 10.32 2.33
N ILE A 350 -13.81 11.51 2.88
CA ILE A 350 -13.30 12.68 2.15
C ILE A 350 -12.04 12.38 1.32
N PHE A 351 -11.17 11.46 1.77
CA PHE A 351 -9.97 11.09 1.03
C PHE A 351 -10.27 10.43 -0.33
N VAL A 352 -11.43 9.81 -0.50
CA VAL A 352 -11.87 9.26 -1.79
C VAL A 352 -12.16 10.38 -2.78
N LEU A 353 -12.77 11.48 -2.34
CA LEU A 353 -12.95 12.68 -3.18
C LEU A 353 -11.61 13.25 -3.58
N GLY A 354 -10.66 13.32 -2.64
CA GLY A 354 -9.29 13.72 -2.92
C GLY A 354 -8.62 12.83 -3.98
N PHE A 355 -8.76 11.50 -3.86
CA PHE A 355 -8.25 10.57 -4.88
C PHE A 355 -8.90 10.82 -6.25
N ILE A 356 -10.23 10.91 -6.32
CA ILE A 356 -10.98 11.15 -7.56
C ILE A 356 -10.52 12.46 -8.20
N LEU A 357 -10.33 13.52 -7.42
CA LEU A 357 -9.82 14.80 -7.89
C LEU A 357 -8.41 14.67 -8.48
N MET A 358 -7.47 14.07 -7.74
CA MET A 358 -6.09 13.90 -8.22
C MET A 358 -6.04 12.99 -9.46
N PHE A 359 -6.92 11.99 -9.54
CA PHE A 359 -7.07 11.10 -10.67
C PHE A 359 -7.66 11.81 -11.91
N ALA A 360 -8.67 12.64 -11.72
CA ALA A 360 -9.24 13.46 -12.79
C ALA A 360 -8.18 14.43 -13.35
N LEU A 361 -7.46 15.13 -12.45
CA LEU A 361 -6.33 15.98 -12.79
C LEU A 361 -5.23 15.21 -13.53
N SER A 362 -4.90 14.01 -13.09
CA SER A 362 -3.93 13.16 -13.78
C SER A 362 -4.39 12.79 -15.19
N THR A 363 -5.68 12.53 -15.37
CA THR A 363 -6.29 12.22 -16.68
C THR A 363 -6.22 13.38 -17.67
N THR A 364 -6.22 14.64 -17.21
CA THR A 364 -6.04 15.81 -18.10
C THR A 364 -4.59 16.01 -18.57
N GLY A 365 -3.65 15.24 -18.03
CA GLY A 365 -2.23 15.31 -18.41
C GLY A 365 -1.38 16.30 -17.59
N ILE A 366 -1.92 16.88 -16.52
CA ILE A 366 -1.26 17.94 -15.73
C ILE A 366 0.02 17.47 -15.00
N PHE A 367 0.09 16.17 -14.66
CA PHE A 367 1.22 15.56 -13.94
C PHE A 367 2.18 14.79 -14.86
N ALA A 368 1.64 14.18 -15.92
CA ALA A 368 2.38 13.52 -17.00
C ALA A 368 1.52 13.58 -18.27
N PRO A 369 2.09 13.69 -19.49
CA PRO A 369 1.27 13.88 -20.69
C PRO A 369 0.36 12.68 -20.94
N ALA A 370 -0.87 12.93 -21.43
CA ALA A 370 -1.97 11.95 -21.48
C ALA A 370 -1.65 10.65 -22.25
N ASN A 371 -0.72 10.72 -23.21
CA ASN A 371 -0.32 9.58 -24.06
C ASN A 371 0.71 8.66 -23.38
N HIS A 372 1.11 8.92 -22.14
CA HIS A 372 2.20 8.22 -21.47
C HIS A 372 1.74 7.24 -20.40
N TYR A 373 1.96 5.96 -20.71
CA TYR A 373 1.70 4.82 -19.83
C TYR A 373 2.51 4.91 -18.52
N LYS A 374 1.84 4.74 -17.37
CA LYS A 374 2.38 4.73 -15.99
C LYS A 374 3.13 6.01 -15.57
N GLY A 375 2.89 7.13 -16.25
CA GLY A 375 3.68 8.37 -16.09
C GLY A 375 5.15 8.19 -16.49
N LYS A 376 5.46 7.14 -17.25
CA LYS A 376 6.74 6.95 -17.91
C LYS A 376 6.63 7.39 -19.36
N PHE A 377 7.36 8.44 -19.72
CA PHE A 377 7.42 8.86 -21.10
C PHE A 377 8.38 8.00 -21.91
N PHE A 378 7.99 7.75 -23.15
CA PHE A 378 8.86 7.13 -24.13
C PHE A 378 9.79 8.24 -24.62
N GLY A 379 11.05 8.19 -24.19
CA GLY A 379 12.06 9.17 -24.56
C GLY A 379 12.54 8.90 -25.98
N ASN A 380 11.73 9.31 -26.96
CA ASN A 380 12.17 9.42 -28.34
C ASN A 380 11.39 10.54 -29.04
N THR A 381 12.05 11.66 -29.32
CA THR A 381 11.70 12.47 -30.49
C THR A 381 12.97 12.74 -31.28
N PRO A 382 12.96 12.55 -32.61
CA PRO A 382 14.04 12.96 -33.52
C PRO A 382 14.46 14.43 -33.37
N GLU A 383 13.64 15.25 -32.72
CA GLU A 383 13.83 16.67 -32.43
C GLU A 383 14.73 16.94 -31.20
N SER A 384 15.12 15.92 -30.41
CA SER A 384 15.94 16.08 -29.19
C SER A 384 17.29 15.34 -29.17
N GLY A 385 17.60 14.55 -30.21
CA GLY A 385 18.89 13.86 -30.37
C GLY A 385 19.07 12.58 -29.52
N PHE A 386 19.87 11.64 -30.02
CA PHE A 386 20.25 10.43 -29.28
C PHE A 386 21.47 10.72 -28.39
N GLU A 387 21.35 10.54 -27.07
CA GLU A 387 22.54 10.41 -26.22
C GLU A 387 23.26 9.09 -26.56
N GLN A 388 24.47 9.16 -27.13
CA GLN A 388 25.26 7.99 -27.56
C GLN A 388 25.48 6.97 -26.42
N GLU A 389 25.49 7.42 -25.17
CA GLU A 389 25.70 6.58 -23.97
C GLU A 389 24.53 5.62 -23.66
N LYS A 390 23.36 5.76 -24.32
CA LYS A 390 22.16 4.95 -24.05
C LYS A 390 21.82 3.94 -25.16
N LEU A 391 22.74 3.71 -26.10
CA LEU A 391 22.65 2.66 -27.11
C LEU A 391 23.11 1.33 -26.53
N LEU A 392 22.53 0.22 -27.00
CA LEU A 392 23.07 -1.11 -26.72
C LEU A 392 24.47 -1.23 -27.31
N ASN A 393 25.38 -1.80 -26.55
CA ASN A 393 26.74 -2.03 -27.05
C ASN A 393 26.78 -3.25 -28.00
N ALA A 394 27.89 -3.44 -28.69
CA ALA A 394 28.03 -4.51 -29.69
C ALA A 394 27.86 -5.93 -29.10
N GLU A 395 28.26 -6.13 -27.84
CA GLU A 395 28.13 -7.40 -27.14
C GLU A 395 26.66 -7.71 -26.80
N GLU A 396 25.93 -6.72 -26.27
CA GLU A 396 24.51 -6.80 -25.99
C GLU A 396 23.68 -7.08 -27.24
N LEU A 397 24.02 -6.45 -28.36
CA LEU A 397 23.38 -6.70 -29.65
C LEU A 397 23.64 -8.13 -30.14
N ASN A 398 24.87 -8.62 -30.00
CA ASN A 398 25.21 -9.99 -30.39
C ASN A 398 24.45 -11.04 -29.56
N ILE A 399 24.30 -10.82 -28.25
CA ILE A 399 23.50 -11.69 -27.36
C ILE A 399 22.05 -11.78 -27.86
N LEU A 400 21.45 -10.67 -28.28
CA LEU A 400 20.09 -10.66 -28.83
C LEU A 400 20.01 -11.40 -30.17
N MET A 401 20.97 -11.16 -31.08
CA MET A 401 20.99 -11.79 -32.40
C MET A 401 21.14 -13.31 -32.33
N VAL A 402 22.06 -13.82 -31.49
CA VAL A 402 22.28 -15.27 -31.31
C VAL A 402 21.03 -15.97 -30.77
N ASN A 403 20.25 -15.29 -29.92
CA ASN A 403 19.06 -15.86 -29.31
C ASN A 403 17.76 -15.55 -30.08
N ALA A 404 17.81 -14.75 -31.15
CA ALA A 404 16.65 -14.35 -31.93
C ALA A 404 15.89 -15.54 -32.55
N LEU A 405 16.62 -16.60 -32.95
CA LEU A 405 16.06 -17.81 -33.55
C LEU A 405 15.10 -18.58 -32.62
N LYS A 406 15.17 -18.34 -31.30
CA LYS A 406 14.27 -18.96 -30.31
C LYS A 406 12.88 -18.33 -30.29
N VAL A 407 12.70 -17.17 -30.93
CA VAL A 407 11.45 -16.41 -30.96
C VAL A 407 10.62 -16.87 -32.16
N GLN A 408 9.47 -17.48 -31.91
CA GLN A 408 8.64 -18.05 -32.99
C GLN A 408 7.58 -17.09 -33.54
N LYS A 409 7.10 -16.12 -32.75
CA LYS A 409 6.06 -15.20 -33.23
C LYS A 409 6.66 -14.06 -34.06
N LYS A 410 6.03 -13.78 -35.19
CA LYS A 410 6.50 -12.81 -36.19
C LYS A 410 6.56 -11.36 -35.67
N ASP A 411 5.55 -10.94 -34.92
CA ASP A 411 5.49 -9.64 -34.23
C ASP A 411 6.69 -9.40 -33.30
N ARG A 412 7.10 -10.44 -32.58
CA ARG A 412 8.25 -10.42 -31.67
C ARG A 412 9.59 -10.40 -32.40
N GLN A 413 9.68 -11.08 -33.55
CA GLN A 413 10.88 -11.04 -34.39
C GLN A 413 11.07 -9.66 -35.01
N GLU A 414 10.01 -9.04 -35.54
CA GLU A 414 10.05 -7.70 -36.13
C GLU A 414 10.49 -6.65 -35.11
N ALA A 415 9.93 -6.66 -33.90
CA ALA A 415 10.36 -5.75 -32.82
C ALA A 415 11.83 -5.96 -32.42
N LEU A 416 12.33 -7.19 -32.45
CA LEU A 416 13.73 -7.52 -32.15
C LEU A 416 14.68 -6.99 -33.24
N VAL A 417 14.30 -7.14 -34.51
CA VAL A 417 15.05 -6.61 -35.65
C VAL A 417 15.12 -5.08 -35.59
N ASN A 418 13.99 -4.41 -35.29
CA ASN A 418 13.97 -2.97 -35.11
C ASN A 418 14.92 -2.53 -33.98
N LEU A 419 14.88 -3.20 -32.82
CA LEU A 419 15.80 -2.92 -31.71
C LEU A 419 17.27 -3.06 -32.13
N VAL A 420 17.61 -4.13 -32.85
CA VAL A 420 18.99 -4.38 -33.29
C VAL A 420 19.44 -3.32 -34.31
N ASN A 421 18.59 -3.00 -35.28
CA ASN A 421 18.90 -2.01 -36.32
C ASN A 421 19.13 -0.60 -35.77
N TYR A 422 18.29 -0.18 -34.80
CA TYR A 422 18.40 1.15 -34.21
C TYR A 422 19.37 1.19 -33.02
N GLY A 423 19.84 0.05 -32.52
CA GLY A 423 20.60 -0.04 -31.28
C GLY A 423 19.82 0.38 -30.03
N LYS A 424 18.51 0.64 -30.17
CA LYS A 424 17.60 1.15 -29.13
C LYS A 424 16.15 0.86 -29.52
N VAL A 425 15.26 0.78 -28.54
CA VAL A 425 13.82 0.57 -28.80
C VAL A 425 13.24 1.81 -29.48
N GLY A 426 12.62 1.63 -30.66
CA GLY A 426 12.18 2.73 -31.52
C GLY A 426 10.76 3.23 -31.28
N SER A 427 9.84 2.35 -30.85
CA SER A 427 8.40 2.65 -30.69
C SER A 427 7.83 2.11 -29.37
N ILE A 428 6.64 2.59 -29.00
CA ILE A 428 5.90 2.11 -27.83
C ILE A 428 5.37 0.69 -28.06
N GLU A 429 4.96 0.37 -29.28
CA GLU A 429 4.52 -0.97 -29.66
C GLU A 429 5.67 -1.99 -29.52
N ASP A 430 6.85 -1.66 -30.04
CA ASP A 430 8.04 -2.51 -29.95
C ASP A 430 8.46 -2.71 -28.49
N ASP A 431 8.44 -1.64 -27.68
CA ASP A 431 8.72 -1.72 -26.24
C ASP A 431 7.81 -2.71 -25.51
N ALA A 432 6.51 -2.70 -25.82
CA ALA A 432 5.54 -3.60 -25.20
C ALA A 432 5.81 -5.07 -25.58
N VAL A 433 6.07 -5.32 -26.86
CA VAL A 433 6.36 -6.66 -27.39
C VAL A 433 7.66 -7.22 -26.80
N LEU A 434 8.72 -6.40 -26.77
CA LEU A 434 10.03 -6.76 -26.23
C LEU A 434 9.99 -6.99 -24.72
N ARG A 435 9.19 -6.23 -23.97
CA ARG A 435 8.97 -6.49 -22.54
C ARG A 435 8.34 -7.85 -22.29
N GLY A 436 7.33 -8.21 -23.08
CA GLY A 436 6.70 -9.53 -23.02
C GLY A 436 7.72 -10.64 -23.26
N LEU A 437 8.63 -10.43 -24.21
CA LEU A 437 9.73 -11.34 -24.50
C LEU A 437 10.69 -11.49 -23.31
N ALA A 438 11.12 -10.37 -22.71
CA ALA A 438 12.03 -10.34 -21.58
C ALA A 438 11.46 -11.01 -20.32
N ASN A 439 10.15 -10.96 -20.14
CA ASN A 439 9.46 -11.60 -19.01
C ASN A 439 9.26 -13.09 -19.23
N SER A 440 8.99 -13.52 -20.47
CA SER A 440 8.82 -14.93 -20.82
C SER A 440 10.10 -15.76 -20.72
N GLN A 441 11.27 -15.12 -20.65
CA GLN A 441 12.60 -15.75 -20.64
C GLN A 441 12.88 -16.72 -21.79
N VAL A 442 12.11 -16.67 -22.88
CA VAL A 442 12.26 -17.57 -24.05
C VAL A 442 13.66 -17.50 -24.67
N MET A 443 14.30 -16.32 -24.63
CA MET A 443 15.66 -16.11 -25.15
C MET A 443 16.77 -16.39 -24.12
N GLY A 444 16.43 -16.87 -22.92
CA GLY A 444 17.38 -17.06 -21.82
C GLY A 444 17.56 -15.82 -20.93
N LYS A 445 18.25 -16.01 -19.80
CA LYS A 445 18.39 -15.00 -18.74
C LYS A 445 19.21 -13.78 -19.17
N GLU A 446 20.28 -13.98 -19.92
CA GLU A 446 21.17 -12.90 -20.38
C GLU A 446 20.46 -12.00 -21.39
N ALA A 447 19.88 -12.58 -22.43
CA ALA A 447 19.11 -11.82 -23.42
C ALA A 447 17.91 -11.09 -22.79
N SER A 448 17.26 -11.71 -21.80
CA SER A 448 16.21 -11.06 -21.01
C SER A 448 16.72 -9.89 -20.18
N LYS A 449 17.96 -9.94 -19.68
CA LYS A 449 18.61 -8.84 -18.97
C LYS A 449 18.88 -7.68 -19.93
N VAL A 450 19.40 -7.97 -21.12
CA VAL A 450 19.63 -6.96 -22.18
C VAL A 450 18.33 -6.27 -22.58
N LEU A 451 17.25 -7.02 -22.84
CA LEU A 451 15.96 -6.42 -23.15
C LEU A 451 15.40 -5.55 -22.02
N LYS A 452 15.63 -5.93 -20.75
CA LYS A 452 15.27 -5.10 -19.59
C LYS A 452 16.10 -3.82 -19.53
N THR A 453 17.37 -3.87 -19.92
CA THR A 453 18.23 -2.67 -20.06
C THR A 453 17.70 -1.75 -21.16
N ALA A 454 17.42 -2.30 -22.35
CA ALA A 454 16.86 -1.56 -23.48
C ALA A 454 15.54 -0.87 -23.11
N HIS A 455 14.63 -1.56 -22.42
CA HIS A 455 13.39 -1.00 -21.90
C HIS A 455 13.62 0.19 -20.93
N LYS A 456 14.58 0.04 -20.00
CA LYS A 456 14.91 1.10 -19.03
C LYS A 456 15.49 2.34 -19.72
N ALA A 457 16.19 2.19 -20.84
CA ALA A 457 16.81 3.28 -21.58
C ALA A 457 15.79 4.20 -22.28
N VAL A 458 14.58 3.71 -22.57
CA VAL A 458 13.53 4.47 -23.28
C VAL A 458 12.39 4.94 -22.38
N ARG A 459 12.18 4.32 -21.21
CA ARG A 459 11.07 4.67 -20.31
C ARG A 459 11.53 5.49 -19.11
N HIS A 460 11.28 6.79 -19.16
CA HIS A 460 11.63 7.71 -18.08
C HIS A 460 10.41 8.13 -17.28
N THR A 461 10.45 8.02 -15.95
CA THR A 461 9.38 8.55 -15.10
C THR A 461 9.42 10.07 -15.08
N ALA A 462 8.28 10.71 -15.32
CA ALA A 462 8.16 12.17 -15.22
C ALA A 462 8.64 12.66 -13.85
N LYS A 463 9.40 13.77 -13.80
CA LYS A 463 10.01 14.28 -12.56
C LYS A 463 8.96 14.52 -11.45
N LYS A 464 7.80 15.08 -11.80
CA LYS A 464 6.67 15.28 -10.86
C LYS A 464 6.16 13.95 -10.29
N VAL A 465 5.92 12.96 -11.16
CA VAL A 465 5.48 11.60 -10.79
C VAL A 465 6.52 10.90 -9.92
N LYS A 466 7.81 11.06 -10.20
CA LYS A 466 8.90 10.53 -9.37
C LYS A 466 8.86 11.14 -7.95
N LYS A 467 8.66 12.46 -7.84
CA LYS A 467 8.49 13.13 -6.54
C LYS A 467 7.25 12.61 -5.80
N PHE A 468 6.10 12.50 -6.47
CA PHE A 468 4.89 11.93 -5.85
C PHE A 468 5.13 10.52 -5.31
N ARG A 469 5.82 9.65 -6.07
CA ARG A 469 6.18 8.29 -5.61
C ARG A 469 7.03 8.30 -4.34
N GLN A 470 8.01 9.20 -4.25
CA GLN A 470 8.85 9.34 -3.05
C GLN A 470 8.02 9.79 -1.84
N TRP A 471 7.15 10.78 -2.02
CA TRP A 471 6.23 11.24 -0.97
C TRP A 471 5.29 10.13 -0.51
N ILE A 472 4.68 9.43 -1.46
CA ILE A 472 3.78 8.30 -1.20
C ILE A 472 4.49 7.22 -0.37
N THR A 473 5.71 6.87 -0.73
CA THR A 473 6.51 5.87 -0.01
C THR A 473 6.66 6.24 1.47
N TRP A 474 7.02 7.49 1.77
CA TRP A 474 7.18 7.96 3.14
C TRP A 474 5.86 8.12 3.89
N LEU A 475 4.81 8.60 3.21
CA LEU A 475 3.47 8.70 3.79
C LEU A 475 2.90 7.32 4.19
N PHE A 476 3.13 6.31 3.36
CA PHE A 476 2.75 4.93 3.69
C PHE A 476 3.65 4.34 4.77
N ALA A 477 4.98 4.52 4.71
CA ALA A 477 5.88 4.03 5.76
C ALA A 477 5.49 4.62 7.14
N PHE A 478 5.30 5.93 7.21
CA PHE A 478 4.81 6.63 8.40
C PHE A 478 3.44 6.11 8.84
N GLY A 479 2.47 6.07 7.92
CA GLY A 479 1.10 5.68 8.23
C GLY A 479 0.97 4.22 8.67
N LEU A 480 1.77 3.31 8.11
CA LEU A 480 1.74 1.89 8.42
C LEU A 480 2.44 1.57 9.75
N VAL A 481 3.57 2.21 10.07
CA VAL A 481 4.17 2.10 11.40
C VAL A 481 3.19 2.59 12.48
N GLY A 482 2.57 3.75 12.25
CA GLY A 482 1.57 4.29 13.16
C GLY A 482 0.27 3.46 13.23
N LEU A 483 -0.09 2.75 12.17
CA LEU A 483 -1.15 1.73 12.19
C LEU A 483 -0.77 0.55 13.08
N GLY A 484 0.47 0.07 12.98
CA GLY A 484 1.02 -0.98 13.84
C GLY A 484 0.86 -0.64 15.32
N MET A 485 1.17 0.61 15.69
CA MET A 485 1.01 1.13 17.06
C MET A 485 -0.45 1.24 17.54
N GLN A 486 -1.43 0.96 16.69
CA GLN A 486 -2.86 0.93 17.07
C GLN A 486 -3.40 -0.50 17.17
N ILE A 487 -2.60 -1.51 16.80
CA ILE A 487 -2.98 -2.92 16.84
C ILE A 487 -2.57 -3.49 18.21
N THR A 488 -3.51 -3.49 19.15
CA THR A 488 -3.28 -4.00 20.52
C THR A 488 -3.83 -5.42 20.71
N PHE A 489 -3.18 -6.21 21.57
CA PHE A 489 -3.71 -7.50 22.02
C PHE A 489 -5.06 -7.34 22.73
N GLY A 490 -5.29 -6.20 23.39
CA GLY A 490 -6.60 -5.87 23.95
C GLY A 490 -7.70 -5.79 22.88
N ALA A 491 -7.44 -5.05 21.79
CA ALA A 491 -8.38 -4.95 20.67
C ALA A 491 -8.59 -6.29 19.95
N MET A 492 -7.56 -7.13 19.85
CA MET A 492 -7.68 -8.48 19.31
C MET A 492 -8.49 -9.41 20.24
N LYS A 493 -8.30 -9.32 21.57
CA LYS A 493 -9.09 -10.08 22.56
C LYS A 493 -10.56 -9.67 22.58
N GLN A 494 -10.88 -8.44 22.16
CA GLN A 494 -12.27 -8.01 21.98
C GLN A 494 -12.95 -8.71 20.79
N ALA A 495 -12.19 -9.31 19.86
CA ALA A 495 -12.78 -10.21 18.87
C ALA A 495 -13.18 -11.52 19.55
N GLY A 496 -14.47 -11.74 19.76
CA GLY A 496 -14.96 -12.93 20.45
C GLY A 496 -16.43 -13.26 20.15
N GLY A 497 -16.81 -14.49 20.49
CA GLY A 497 -18.18 -14.99 20.33
C GLY A 497 -18.60 -15.22 18.87
N GLN A 498 -19.91 -15.13 18.62
CA GLN A 498 -20.49 -15.40 17.30
C GLN A 498 -19.98 -14.45 16.18
N PRO A 499 -19.73 -13.15 16.43
CA PRO A 499 -19.18 -12.26 15.40
C PRO A 499 -17.84 -12.73 14.85
N ALA A 500 -16.93 -13.18 15.73
CA ALA A 500 -15.62 -13.67 15.32
C ALA A 500 -15.72 -14.94 14.46
N VAL A 501 -16.63 -15.85 14.82
CA VAL A 501 -16.88 -17.08 14.06
C VAL A 501 -17.47 -16.77 12.68
N ILE A 502 -18.53 -15.96 12.63
CA ILE A 502 -19.21 -15.59 11.37
C ILE A 502 -18.25 -14.80 10.49
N GLY A 503 -17.56 -13.79 11.05
CA GLY A 503 -16.57 -12.99 10.35
C GLY A 503 -15.39 -13.83 9.86
N GLY A 504 -14.89 -14.76 10.66
CA GLY A 504 -13.83 -15.67 10.23
C GLY A 504 -14.24 -16.55 9.04
N VAL A 505 -15.44 -17.14 9.09
CA VAL A 505 -15.97 -17.97 7.99
C VAL A 505 -16.18 -17.14 6.72
N VAL A 506 -16.86 -15.99 6.82
CA VAL A 506 -17.11 -15.13 5.65
C VAL A 506 -15.81 -14.57 5.10
N GLY A 507 -14.90 -14.13 5.98
CA GLY A 507 -13.59 -13.65 5.60
C GLY A 507 -12.78 -14.70 4.85
N PHE A 508 -12.76 -15.93 5.35
CA PHE A 508 -12.06 -17.05 4.71
C PHE A 508 -12.66 -17.37 3.35
N ILE A 509 -13.99 -17.51 3.26
CA ILE A 509 -14.68 -17.78 2.00
C ILE A 509 -14.39 -16.67 0.98
N LYS A 510 -14.49 -15.40 1.39
CA LYS A 510 -14.19 -14.26 0.54
C LYS A 510 -12.74 -14.28 0.05
N ALA A 511 -11.78 -14.50 0.95
CA ALA A 511 -10.35 -14.55 0.62
C ALA A 511 -10.04 -15.69 -0.37
N SER A 512 -10.54 -16.90 -0.10
CA SER A 512 -10.29 -18.09 -0.92
C SER A 512 -11.00 -18.04 -2.27
N LEU A 513 -12.27 -17.63 -2.31
CA LEU A 513 -13.01 -17.50 -3.57
C LEU A 513 -12.46 -16.36 -4.42
N SER A 514 -12.10 -15.21 -3.82
CA SER A 514 -11.48 -14.13 -4.60
C SER A 514 -10.12 -14.51 -5.14
N LEU A 515 -9.32 -15.32 -4.42
CA LEU A 515 -8.08 -15.88 -4.95
C LEU A 515 -8.36 -16.72 -6.21
N LEU A 516 -9.29 -17.67 -6.12
CA LEU A 516 -9.65 -18.55 -7.23
C LEU A 516 -10.16 -17.75 -8.44
N VAL A 517 -11.05 -16.79 -8.23
CA VAL A 517 -11.58 -15.94 -9.30
C VAL A 517 -10.47 -15.10 -9.93
N VAL A 518 -9.54 -14.55 -9.14
CA VAL A 518 -8.39 -13.80 -9.66
C VAL A 518 -7.50 -14.68 -10.51
N LEU A 519 -7.17 -15.89 -10.05
CA LEU A 519 -6.32 -16.82 -10.80
C LEU A 519 -6.95 -17.24 -12.14
N LEU A 520 -8.28 -17.36 -12.19
CA LEU A 520 -9.00 -17.75 -13.42
C LEU A 520 -9.25 -16.58 -14.38
N LEU A 521 -9.64 -15.41 -13.87
CA LEU A 521 -10.16 -14.30 -14.68
C LEU A 521 -9.17 -13.16 -14.88
N VAL A 522 -8.30 -12.91 -13.90
CA VAL A 522 -7.29 -11.85 -14.00
C VAL A 522 -6.06 -12.47 -14.68
N LYS A 523 -6.04 -12.39 -16.01
CA LYS A 523 -4.78 -12.59 -16.74
C LYS A 523 -3.86 -11.42 -16.40
N GLU A 524 -2.56 -11.70 -16.21
CA GLU A 524 -1.59 -10.60 -16.27
C GLU A 524 -1.84 -9.89 -17.59
N THR A 525 -2.31 -8.65 -17.49
CA THR A 525 -2.45 -7.78 -18.65
C THR A 525 -1.03 -7.59 -19.16
N ILE A 526 -0.72 -8.30 -20.26
CA ILE A 526 0.48 -8.08 -21.07
C ILE A 526 0.38 -6.68 -21.66
#